data_AF-S9SQS8-F1
#
_entry.id   AF-S9SQS8-F1
#
_cell.length_a   1.000
_cell.length_b   1.000
_cell.length_c   1.000
_cell.angle_alpha   90.00
_cell.angle_beta   90.00
_cell.angle_gamma   90.00
#
_symmetry.space_group_name_H-M   'P 1'
#
loop_
_entity.id
_entity.type
_entity.pdbx_description
1 polymer ?
#
loop_
_entity_poly.entity_id
_entity_poly.type
_entity_poly.pdbx_seq_one_letter_code
_entity_poly.pdbx_strand_id
1 'polypeptide(L)' 'MGMSGDFETAIEEGSTLERVGSAIFGKRIYPDSHYWNENVKSD' A
#
# COMPACT_ATOMS: atom_id res chain seq x y z
N MET A 1 11.51 4.29 4.99
CA MET A 1 10.18 3.64 4.99
C MET A 1 9.80 3.40 3.54
N GLY A 2 9.56 2.16 3.13
CA GLY A 2 9.12 1.86 1.77
C GLY A 2 7.88 0.96 1.70
N MET A 3 7.34 0.89 0.49
CA MET A 3 6.20 0.11 0.05
C MET A 3 6.64 -0.78 -1.13
N SER A 4 5.68 -1.50 -1.73
CA SER A 4 5.96 -2.40 -2.86
C SER A 4 6.73 -1.78 -4.03
N GLY A 5 6.70 -0.45 -4.22
CA GLY A 5 7.27 0.23 -5.39
C GLY A 5 8.66 0.84 -5.20
N ASP A 6 9.13 0.96 -3.95
CA ASP A 6 10.31 1.73 -3.57
C ASP A 6 11.12 1.03 -2.45
N PHE A 7 10.88 -0.27 -2.21
CA PHE A 7 11.53 -1.00 -1.12
C PHE A 7 13.06 -1.05 -1.25
N GLU A 8 13.61 -1.09 -2.46
CA GLU A 8 15.07 -1.13 -2.69
C GLU A 8 15.73 0.18 -2.23
N THR A 9 15.21 1.32 -2.71
CA THR A 9 15.66 2.65 -2.26
C THR A 9 15.43 2.84 -0.76
N ALA A 10 14.31 2.34 -0.22
CA ALA A 10 14.05 2.43 1.21
C ALA A 10 15.10 1.68 2.05
N ILE A 11 15.59 0.53 1.59
CA ILE A 11 16.68 -0.22 2.25
C ILE A 11 17.99 0.57 2.18
N GLU A 12 18.32 1.15 1.03
CA GLU A 12 19.52 1.97 0.84
C GLU A 12 19.54 3.19 1.78
N GLU A 13 18.38 3.79 2.02
CA GLU A 13 18.18 4.91 2.95
C GLU A 13 18.05 4.48 4.43
N GLY A 14 18.33 3.21 4.75
CA GLY A 14 18.41 2.72 6.13
C GLY A 14 17.07 2.36 6.79
N SER A 15 16.03 2.08 6.01
CA SER A 15 14.75 1.64 6.54
C SER A 15 14.84 0.27 7.23
N THR A 16 14.22 0.14 8.41
CA THR A 16 14.23 -1.10 9.21
C THR A 16 12.92 -1.87 9.16
N LEU A 17 11.89 -1.29 8.52
CA LEU A 17 10.58 -1.91 8.35
C LEU A 17 9.99 -1.52 6.98
N GLU A 18 9.71 -2.53 6.17
CA GLU A 18 9.14 -2.39 4.84
C GLU A 18 7.71 -2.93 4.77
N ARG A 19 6.83 -2.25 4.02
CA ARG A 19 5.43 -2.65 3.86
C ARG A 19 5.14 -3.11 2.44
N VAL A 20 5.40 -4.39 2.19
CA VAL A 20 5.22 -4.99 0.85
C VAL A 20 3.89 -5.73 0.78
N GLY A 21 3.04 -5.32 -0.16
CA GLY A 21 1.70 -5.91 -0.36
C GLY A 21 1.51 -6.36 -1.80
N SER A 22 1.23 -5.40 -2.69
CA SER A 22 0.94 -5.66 -4.11
C SER A 22 2.02 -6.41 -4.88
N ALA A 23 3.30 -6.31 -4.49
CA ALA A 23 4.37 -7.08 -5.12
C ALA A 23 4.33 -8.57 -4.74
N ILE A 24 3.76 -8.92 -3.57
CA ILE A 24 3.59 -10.30 -3.10
C ILE A 24 2.24 -10.86 -3.53
N PHE A 25 1.16 -10.10 -3.33
CA PHE A 25 -0.22 -10.57 -3.48
C PHE A 25 -0.88 -10.14 -4.80
N GLY A 26 -0.21 -9.32 -5.61
CA GLY A 26 -0.76 -8.76 -6.84
C GLY A 26 -1.65 -7.53 -6.62
N LYS A 27 -2.25 -7.06 -7.72
CA LYS A 27 -3.15 -5.89 -7.71
C LYS A 27 -4.51 -6.26 -7.11
N ARG A 28 -5.16 -5.29 -6.46
CA ARG A 28 -6.56 -5.43 -6.04
C ARG A 28 -7.43 -5.66 -7.28
N ILE A 29 -8.40 -6.57 -7.17
CA ILE A 29 -9.33 -6.89 -8.26
C ILE A 29 -10.35 -5.77 -8.44
N TYR A 30 -10.76 -5.14 -7.35
CA TYR A 30 -11.75 -4.08 -7.31
C TYR A 30 -11.13 -2.74 -6.91
N PRO A 31 -11.70 -1.61 -7.37
CA PRO A 31 -11.26 -0.30 -6.95
C PRO A 31 -11.55 -0.06 -5.47
N ASP A 32 -10.87 0.93 -4.94
CA ASP A 32 -10.96 1.44 -3.58
C ASP A 32 -12.40 1.60 -3.07
N SER A 33 -13.28 2.16 -3.90
CA SER A 33 -14.71 2.35 -3.60
C SER A 33 -15.48 1.07 -3.27
N HIS A 34 -14.99 -0.10 -3.68
CA HIS A 34 -15.58 -1.39 -3.34
C HIS A 34 -15.32 -1.78 -1.88
N TYR A 35 -14.16 -1.43 -1.33
CA TYR A 35 -13.75 -1.81 0.02
C TYR A 35 -14.01 -0.70 1.04
N TRP A 36 -13.93 0.56 0.62
CA TRP A 36 -14.21 1.73 1.45
C TRP A 36 -15.04 2.75 0.67
N ASN A 37 -16.21 3.09 1.22
CA ASN A 37 -17.03 4.15 0.67
C ASN A 37 -16.71 5.47 1.40
N GLU A 38 -15.76 6.23 0.87
CA GLU A 38 -15.36 7.55 1.41
C GLU A 38 -16.47 8.61 1.35
N ASN A 39 -17.56 8.35 0.63
CA ASN A 39 -18.69 9.27 0.55
C ASN A 39 -19.74 9.06 1.64
N VAL A 40 -19.54 8.09 2.56
CA VAL A 40 -20.41 7.96 3.74
C VAL A 40 -20.02 9.08 4.70
N LYS A 41 -20.81 10.16 4.72
CA LYS A 41 -20.72 11.15 5.79
C LYS A 41 -21.01 10.45 7.12
N SER A 42 -20.05 10.50 8.03
CA SER A 42 -20.31 10.25 9.45
C SER A 42 -21.13 11.41 9.97
N ASP A 43 -22.44 11.23 10.08
CA ASP A 43 -23.35 12.14 10.78
C ASP A 43 -23.07 12.16 12.30
#